data_AF-A0A7X6XBA6-F1
#
_entry.id   AF-A0A7X6XBA6-F1
#
_cell.length_a   1.000
_cell.length_b   1.000
_cell.length_c   1.000
_cell.angle_alpha   90.00
_cell.angle_beta   90.00
_cell.angle_gamma   90.00
#
_symmetry.space_group_name_H-M   'P 1'
#
loop_
_entity.id
_entity.type
_entity.pdbx_description
1 polymer ?
#
loop_
_entity_poly.entity_id
_entity_poly.type
_entity_poly.pdbx_seq_one_letter_code
_entity_poly.pdbx_strand_id
1 'polypeptide(L)'
;MDNIALGRYLPLDSWMHRIDPRFKIVGMLLMLVSIFIPSGWVGYGLLVAVVIVALAISKIPISYIVKSFKPMLFMMTFLLVINILVIRTGRVLVDFGWFKVYSNALSQTAYIGIRLVLMIIVTTILTATTKPLDMTLGIEDLLKPLKRFGVPAHEIAMMISIALRFIPTLIDETTRIMKAQSSRGVDFQESGIKERVMGILSLIVPLFVSAFQRAEDLADAMEARGYSPGRSRTRYKQLKIMPHDYVFLTGCVVVLSAIIGLSVL
;
A
#
# COMPACT_ATOMS: atom_id res chain seq x y z
N MET A 1 -8.64 5.40 -20.39
CA MET A 1 -7.77 5.95 -19.31
C MET A 1 -7.19 4.75 -18.55
N ASP A 2 -6.36 3.96 -19.23
CA ASP A 2 -6.09 2.55 -18.86
C ASP A 2 -4.68 2.31 -18.30
N ASN A 3 -4.07 3.34 -17.72
CA ASN A 3 -2.67 3.26 -17.28
C ASN A 3 -2.44 3.77 -15.85
N ILE A 4 -3.33 3.39 -14.94
CA ILE A 4 -3.00 3.46 -13.51
C ILE A 4 -2.79 2.03 -13.02
N ALA A 5 -1.55 1.56 -13.17
CA ALA A 5 -1.02 0.33 -12.60
C ALA A 5 -0.79 0.44 -11.07
N LEU A 6 -1.50 1.34 -10.38
CA LEU A 6 -1.41 1.49 -8.94
C LEU A 6 -2.47 0.62 -8.27
N GLY A 7 -2.01 -0.34 -7.47
CA GLY A 7 -2.83 -0.95 -6.42
C GLY A 7 -3.92 -1.92 -6.88
N ARG A 8 -3.88 -2.42 -8.12
CA ARG A 8 -4.80 -3.49 -8.53
C ARG A 8 -4.29 -4.85 -8.04
N TYR A 9 -5.11 -5.50 -7.23
CA TYR A 9 -5.01 -6.93 -6.91
C TYR A 9 -4.87 -7.74 -8.20
N LEU A 10 -3.87 -8.62 -8.24
CA LEU A 10 -3.68 -9.57 -9.33
C LEU A 10 -4.44 -10.85 -8.96
N PRO A 11 -5.47 -11.26 -9.72
CA PRO A 11 -6.18 -12.51 -9.46
C PRO A 11 -5.33 -13.69 -9.94
N LEU A 12 -4.26 -13.98 -9.20
CA LEU A 12 -3.38 -15.13 -9.42
C LEU A 12 -3.62 -16.18 -8.33
N ASP A 13 -3.47 -17.45 -8.68
CA ASP A 13 -3.46 -18.55 -7.72
C ASP A 13 -2.02 -18.87 -7.32
N SER A 14 -1.63 -18.40 -6.12
CA SER A 14 -0.37 -18.79 -5.50
C SER A 14 -0.52 -18.98 -4.00
N TRP A 15 0.46 -19.64 -3.37
CA TRP A 15 0.42 -19.89 -1.93
C TRP A 15 0.28 -18.59 -1.14
N MET A 16 1.00 -17.54 -1.57
CA MET A 16 0.87 -16.21 -0.98
C MET A 16 -0.56 -15.66 -1.11
N HIS A 17 -1.30 -15.89 -2.19
CA HIS A 17 -2.67 -15.38 -2.33
C HIS A 17 -3.66 -16.03 -1.35
N ARG A 18 -3.35 -17.24 -0.85
CA ARG A 18 -4.23 -18.02 0.05
C ARG A 18 -4.03 -17.71 1.53
N ILE A 19 -2.96 -16.99 1.89
CA ILE A 19 -2.69 -16.61 3.28
C ILE A 19 -3.72 -15.59 3.75
N ASP A 20 -4.13 -15.73 5.00
CA ASP A 20 -5.10 -14.85 5.64
C ASP A 20 -4.54 -13.40 5.72
N PRO A 21 -5.31 -12.36 5.31
CA PRO A 21 -4.84 -10.97 5.22
C PRO A 21 -4.19 -10.42 6.49
N ARG A 22 -4.65 -10.85 7.67
CA ARG A 22 -4.11 -10.42 8.97
C ARG A 22 -2.65 -10.80 9.12
N PHE A 23 -2.34 -12.06 8.80
CA PHE A 23 -1.01 -12.61 8.90
C PHE A 23 -0.07 -11.97 7.87
N LYS A 24 -0.58 -11.67 6.67
CA LYS A 24 0.19 -10.90 5.68
C LYS A 24 0.52 -9.48 6.15
N ILE A 25 -0.44 -8.76 6.72
CA ILE A 25 -0.23 -7.40 7.23
C ILE A 25 0.81 -7.43 8.37
N VAL A 26 0.66 -8.35 9.33
CA VAL A 26 1.62 -8.50 10.42
C VAL A 26 2.99 -8.92 9.90
N GLY A 27 3.06 -9.90 9.00
CA GLY A 27 4.30 -10.35 8.38
C GLY A 27 5.00 -9.25 7.56
N MET A 28 4.23 -8.43 6.84
CA MET A 28 4.75 -7.25 6.15
C MET A 28 5.33 -6.23 7.14
N LEU A 29 4.64 -5.94 8.24
CA LEU A 29 5.17 -5.06 9.29
C LEU A 29 6.45 -5.62 9.90
N LEU A 30 6.51 -6.92 10.20
CA LEU A 30 7.73 -7.57 10.71
C LEU A 30 8.89 -7.49 9.71
N MET A 31 8.62 -7.69 8.42
CA MET A 31 9.62 -7.54 7.37
C MET A 31 10.09 -6.10 7.22
N LEU A 32 9.19 -5.12 7.33
CA LEU A 32 9.57 -3.70 7.33
C LEU A 32 10.46 -3.37 8.52
N VAL A 33 10.11 -3.79 9.74
CA VAL A 33 10.95 -3.61 10.92
C VAL A 33 12.33 -4.25 10.71
N SER A 34 12.35 -5.48 10.20
CA SER A 34 13.59 -6.22 9.88
C SER A 34 14.51 -5.46 8.92
N ILE A 35 13.94 -4.82 7.89
CA ILE A 35 14.66 -4.04 6.88
C ILE A 35 15.31 -2.76 7.46
N PHE A 36 14.76 -2.21 8.55
CA PHE A 36 15.32 -1.02 9.19
C PHE A 36 16.46 -1.32 10.16
N ILE A 37 16.59 -2.57 10.64
CA ILE A 37 17.64 -2.98 11.57
C ILE A 37 18.98 -3.09 10.81
N PRO A 38 20.03 -2.36 11.23
CA PRO A 38 21.34 -2.43 10.60
C PRO A 38 22.06 -3.73 10.96
N SER A 39 22.12 -4.68 10.03
CA SER A 39 22.69 -6.03 10.22
C SER A 39 23.88 -6.33 9.29
N GLY A 40 24.46 -5.28 8.70
CA GLY A 40 25.57 -5.38 7.75
C GLY A 40 25.21 -6.07 6.42
N TRP A 41 26.22 -6.31 5.58
CA TRP A 41 26.03 -6.90 4.24
C TRP A 41 25.41 -8.30 4.28
N VAL A 42 25.76 -9.11 5.28
CA VAL A 42 25.24 -10.47 5.45
C VAL A 42 23.73 -10.45 5.74
N GLY A 43 23.28 -9.58 6.65
CA GLY A 43 21.86 -9.45 6.99
C GLY A 43 21.00 -8.93 5.84
N TYR A 44 21.48 -7.94 5.09
CA TYR A 44 20.79 -7.50 3.87
C TYR A 44 20.80 -8.57 2.77
N GLY A 45 21.87 -9.37 2.65
CA GLY A 45 21.91 -10.52 1.75
C GLY A 45 20.84 -11.57 2.07
N LEU A 46 20.67 -11.89 3.37
CA LEU A 46 19.61 -12.77 3.85
C LEU A 46 18.21 -12.21 3.53
N LEU A 47 17.98 -10.91 3.79
CA LEU A 47 16.72 -10.25 3.47
C LEU A 47 16.39 -10.31 1.97
N VAL A 48 17.37 -10.05 1.11
CA VAL A 48 17.20 -10.15 -0.35
C VAL A 48 16.82 -11.58 -0.74
N ALA A 49 17.51 -12.59 -0.20
CA ALA A 49 17.18 -13.99 -0.47
C ALA A 49 15.75 -14.36 -0.06
N VAL A 50 15.33 -13.97 1.15
CA VAL A 50 13.96 -14.19 1.64
C VAL A 50 12.92 -13.51 0.75
N VAL A 51 13.16 -12.26 0.35
CA VAL A 51 12.24 -11.53 -0.53
C VAL A 51 12.16 -12.14 -1.92
N ILE A 52 13.27 -12.63 -2.48
CA ILE A 52 13.28 -13.35 -3.76
C ILE A 52 12.47 -14.65 -3.65
N VAL A 53 12.63 -15.41 -2.57
CA VAL A 53 11.82 -16.62 -2.33
C VAL A 53 10.34 -16.27 -2.20
N ALA A 54 9.99 -15.20 -1.47
CA ALA A 54 8.62 -14.74 -1.35
C ALA A 54 8.03 -14.31 -2.70
N LEU A 55 8.81 -13.65 -3.57
CA LEU A 55 8.42 -13.31 -4.94
C LEU A 55 8.17 -14.56 -5.79
N ALA A 56 9.07 -15.53 -5.74
CA ALA A 56 8.95 -16.79 -6.48
C ALA A 56 7.67 -17.55 -6.07
N ILE A 57 7.41 -17.65 -4.76
CA ILE A 57 6.20 -18.27 -4.21
C ILE A 57 4.95 -17.48 -4.62
N SER A 58 5.04 -16.16 -4.72
CA SER A 58 3.91 -15.29 -5.07
C SER A 58 3.50 -15.39 -6.54
N LYS A 59 4.41 -15.86 -7.43
CA LYS A 59 4.21 -15.95 -8.89
C LYS A 59 3.82 -14.61 -9.55
N ILE A 60 4.30 -13.50 -9.00
CA ILE A 60 4.03 -12.16 -9.53
C ILE A 60 4.89 -11.95 -10.78
N PRO A 61 4.33 -11.50 -11.92
CA PRO A 61 5.12 -11.24 -13.12
C PRO A 61 6.11 -10.10 -12.87
N ILE A 62 7.35 -10.29 -13.31
CA ILE A 62 8.44 -9.31 -13.14
C ILE A 62 8.06 -7.94 -13.74
N SER A 63 7.26 -7.93 -14.81
CA SER A 63 6.75 -6.70 -15.43
C SER A 63 5.90 -5.85 -14.48
N TYR A 64 5.16 -6.45 -13.54
CA TYR A 64 4.40 -5.72 -12.53
C TYR A 64 5.34 -5.08 -11.50
N ILE A 65 6.38 -5.81 -11.08
CA ILE A 65 7.40 -5.28 -10.17
C ILE A 65 8.08 -4.07 -10.80
N VAL A 66 8.57 -4.18 -12.04
CA VAL A 66 9.23 -3.07 -12.76
C VAL A 66 8.29 -1.86 -12.90
N LYS A 67 6.99 -2.08 -13.12
CA LYS A 67 6.00 -0.99 -13.14
C LYS A 67 5.85 -0.30 -11.79
N SER A 68 5.89 -1.03 -10.67
CA SER A 68 5.90 -0.45 -9.32
C SER A 68 7.14 0.40 -9.05
N PHE A 69 8.30 0.04 -9.62
CA PHE A 69 9.54 0.80 -9.47
C PHE A 69 9.57 2.11 -10.29
N LYS A 70 8.93 2.13 -11.47
CA LYS A 70 8.99 3.27 -12.42
C LYS A 70 8.68 4.64 -11.78
N PRO A 71 7.59 4.85 -11.01
CA PRO A 71 7.32 6.15 -10.40
C PRO A 71 8.33 6.51 -9.30
N MET A 72 8.89 5.52 -8.62
CA MET A 72 9.83 5.73 -7.51
C MET A 72 11.28 5.89 -7.99
N LEU A 73 11.58 5.54 -9.24
CA LEU A 73 12.94 5.61 -9.80
C LEU A 73 13.51 7.03 -9.76
N PHE A 74 12.68 8.05 -10.05
CA PHE A 74 13.10 9.45 -9.97
C PHE A 74 13.54 9.82 -8.54
N MET A 75 12.70 9.50 -7.55
CA MET A 75 12.98 9.76 -6.13
C MET A 75 14.18 8.94 -5.63
N MET A 76 14.29 7.67 -6.04
CA MET A 76 15.39 6.79 -5.64
C MET A 76 16.72 7.30 -6.19
N THR A 77 16.80 7.62 -7.49
CA THR A 77 18.02 8.18 -8.09
C THR A 77 18.39 9.51 -7.43
N PHE A 78 17.42 10.39 -7.19
CA PHE A 78 17.64 11.66 -6.50
C PHE A 78 18.22 11.45 -5.09
N LEU A 79 17.63 10.55 -4.29
CA LEU A 79 18.11 10.25 -2.94
C LEU A 79 19.51 9.62 -2.94
N LEU A 80 19.81 8.72 -3.88
CA LEU A 80 21.14 8.09 -3.97
C LEU A 80 22.20 9.12 -4.35
N VAL A 81 21.91 10.00 -5.32
CA VAL A 81 22.82 11.09 -5.71
C VAL A 81 23.06 12.05 -4.54
N ILE A 82 22.01 12.49 -3.85
CA ILE A 82 22.16 13.36 -2.68
C ILE A 82 22.97 12.67 -1.57
N ASN A 83 22.72 11.40 -1.27
CA ASN A 83 23.47 10.71 -0.22
C ASN A 83 24.96 10.61 -0.54
N ILE A 84 25.34 10.33 -1.79
CA ILE A 84 26.75 10.31 -2.21
C ILE A 84 27.40 11.69 -2.05
N LEU A 85 26.66 12.78 -2.30
CA LEU A 85 27.18 14.15 -2.22
C LEU A 85 27.24 14.71 -0.78
N VAL A 86 26.29 14.32 0.07
CA VAL A 86 26.14 14.86 1.43
C VAL A 86 26.96 14.08 2.44
N ILE A 87 27.10 12.75 2.29
CA ILE A 87 27.83 11.93 3.26
C ILE A 87 29.33 12.17 3.10
N ARG A 88 29.93 12.87 4.07
CA ARG A 88 31.36 13.17 4.12
C ARG A 88 32.09 12.41 5.22
N THR A 89 31.92 11.10 5.27
CA THR A 89 32.50 10.24 6.32
C THR A 89 33.31 9.09 5.73
N GLY A 90 34.50 8.82 6.27
CA GLY A 90 35.37 7.70 5.88
C GLY A 90 36.66 8.10 5.14
N ARG A 91 37.29 7.14 4.46
CA ARG A 91 38.46 7.42 3.60
C ARG A 91 38.00 7.95 2.25
N VAL A 92 38.68 8.98 1.74
CA VAL A 92 38.45 9.54 0.41
C VAL A 92 38.91 8.51 -0.63
N LEU A 93 37.99 8.03 -1.48
CA LEU A 93 38.33 7.11 -2.58
C LEU A 93 38.64 7.86 -3.87
N VAL A 94 37.88 8.93 -4.12
CA VAL A 94 38.03 9.75 -5.32
C VAL A 94 37.96 11.21 -4.92
N ASP A 95 38.99 11.97 -5.27
CA ASP A 95 39.07 13.42 -5.05
C ASP A 95 38.90 14.11 -6.41
N PHE A 96 37.75 14.74 -6.62
CA PHE A 96 37.43 15.54 -7.80
C PHE A 96 37.55 17.05 -7.52
N GLY A 97 38.38 17.45 -6.55
CA GLY A 97 38.62 18.85 -6.19
C GLY A 97 37.45 19.48 -5.41
N TRP A 98 36.29 19.66 -6.05
CA TRP A 98 35.07 20.18 -5.41
C TRP A 98 34.18 19.10 -4.78
N PHE A 99 34.38 17.83 -5.16
CA PHE A 99 33.62 16.69 -4.66
C PHE A 99 34.57 15.58 -4.21
N LYS A 100 34.43 15.14 -2.96
CA LYS A 100 35.16 14.00 -2.41
C LYS A 100 34.18 12.88 -2.14
N VAL A 101 34.37 11.74 -2.81
CA VAL A 101 33.55 10.56 -2.59
C VAL A 101 34.23 9.71 -1.53
N TYR A 102 33.51 9.44 -0.45
CA TYR A 102 34.00 8.67 0.68
C TYR A 102 33.55 7.21 0.61
N SER A 103 34.36 6.29 1.14
CA SER A 103 34.04 4.85 1.22
C SER A 103 32.73 4.57 1.96
N ASN A 104 32.52 5.25 3.08
CA ASN A 104 31.31 5.04 3.87
C ASN A 104 30.09 5.68 3.20
N ALA A 105 30.27 6.73 2.39
CA ALA A 105 29.20 7.30 1.58
C ALA A 105 28.65 6.28 0.59
N LEU A 106 29.54 5.51 -0.08
CA LEU A 106 29.11 4.51 -1.05
C LEU A 106 28.38 3.33 -0.39
N SER A 107 28.90 2.81 0.73
CA SER A 107 28.26 1.70 1.44
C SER A 107 26.93 2.12 2.09
N GLN A 108 26.85 3.29 2.73
CA GLN A 108 25.60 3.82 3.29
C GLN A 108 24.56 4.07 2.19
N THR A 109 24.98 4.64 1.05
CA THR A 109 24.10 4.83 -0.10
C THR A 109 23.58 3.49 -0.63
N ALA A 110 24.44 2.47 -0.72
CA ALA A 110 24.02 1.13 -1.13
C ALA A 110 23.00 0.52 -0.16
N TYR A 111 23.20 0.65 1.15
CA TYR A 111 22.23 0.19 2.16
C TYR A 111 20.87 0.87 2.01
N ILE A 112 20.85 2.19 1.78
CA ILE A 112 19.61 2.94 1.55
C ILE A 112 18.93 2.48 0.26
N GLY A 113 19.69 2.27 -0.82
CA GLY A 113 19.18 1.77 -2.09
C GLY A 113 18.53 0.40 -1.95
N ILE A 114 19.23 -0.54 -1.31
CA ILE A 114 18.72 -1.90 -1.05
C ILE A 114 17.46 -1.83 -0.17
N ARG A 115 17.48 -1.01 0.90
CA ARG A 115 16.33 -0.80 1.78
C ARG A 115 15.08 -0.35 1.02
N LEU A 116 15.22 0.67 0.17
CA LEU A 116 14.11 1.18 -0.62
C LEU A 116 13.56 0.11 -1.57
N VAL A 117 14.45 -0.61 -2.27
CA VAL A 117 14.07 -1.71 -3.17
C VAL A 117 13.30 -2.79 -2.42
N LEU A 118 13.79 -3.24 -1.27
CA LEU A 118 13.14 -4.27 -0.45
C LEU A 118 11.77 -3.81 0.07
N MET A 119 11.65 -2.57 0.55
CA MET A 119 10.37 -2.01 1.00
C MET A 119 9.34 -1.98 -0.13
N ILE A 120 9.75 -1.55 -1.33
CA ILE A 120 8.88 -1.50 -2.51
C ILE A 120 8.40 -2.91 -2.89
N ILE A 121 9.28 -3.90 -2.87
CA ILE A 121 8.92 -5.28 -3.22
C ILE A 121 7.95 -5.86 -2.19
N VAL A 122 8.25 -5.76 -0.88
CA VAL A 122 7.40 -6.29 0.19
C VAL A 122 6.00 -5.66 0.16
N THR A 123 5.91 -4.35 0.00
CA THR A 123 4.63 -3.63 -0.13
C THR A 123 3.87 -4.01 -1.41
N THR A 124 4.59 -4.20 -2.52
CA THR A 124 4.00 -4.66 -3.79
C THR A 124 3.44 -6.07 -3.66
N ILE A 125 4.13 -7.00 -2.99
CA ILE A 125 3.62 -8.37 -2.75
C ILE A 125 2.29 -8.31 -1.98
N LEU A 126 2.21 -7.52 -0.90
CA LEU A 126 0.97 -7.42 -0.12
C LEU A 126 -0.19 -6.87 -0.97
N THR A 127 0.06 -5.78 -1.69
CA THR A 127 -0.94 -5.06 -2.48
C THR A 127 -1.41 -5.86 -3.69
N ALA A 128 -0.49 -6.60 -4.33
CA ALA A 128 -0.81 -7.45 -5.47
C ALA A 128 -1.57 -8.72 -5.04
N THR A 129 -1.25 -9.30 -3.89
CA THR A 129 -1.79 -10.61 -3.46
C THR A 129 -3.02 -10.54 -2.55
N THR A 130 -3.47 -9.34 -2.15
CA THR A 130 -4.60 -9.19 -1.22
C THR A 130 -5.63 -8.22 -1.77
N LYS A 131 -6.91 -8.61 -1.78
CA LYS A 131 -7.99 -7.74 -2.23
C LYS A 131 -8.18 -6.58 -1.26
N PRO A 132 -8.50 -5.36 -1.71
CA PRO A 132 -8.71 -4.21 -0.84
C PRO A 132 -9.73 -4.47 0.28
N LEU A 133 -10.86 -5.11 -0.03
CA LEU A 133 -11.87 -5.47 0.97
C LEU A 133 -11.38 -6.51 2.00
N ASP A 134 -10.49 -7.42 1.59
CA ASP A 134 -9.92 -8.41 2.51
C ASP A 134 -8.88 -7.76 3.43
N MET A 135 -8.15 -6.76 2.92
CA MET A 135 -7.26 -5.93 3.73
C MET A 135 -8.03 -5.15 4.80
N THR A 136 -9.18 -4.56 4.47
CA THR A 136 -9.98 -3.79 5.45
C THR A 136 -10.54 -4.68 6.55
N LEU A 137 -11.03 -5.87 6.22
CA LEU A 137 -11.46 -6.86 7.20
C LEU A 137 -10.29 -7.37 8.06
N GLY A 138 -9.09 -7.48 7.48
CA GLY A 138 -7.88 -7.81 8.21
C GLY A 138 -7.50 -6.73 9.22
N ILE A 139 -7.51 -5.45 8.80
CA ILE A 139 -7.25 -4.30 9.66
C ILE A 139 -8.30 -4.19 10.77
N GLU A 140 -9.59 -4.37 10.47
CA GLU A 140 -10.66 -4.39 11.46
C GLU A 140 -10.35 -5.36 12.61
N ASP A 141 -9.90 -6.57 12.27
CA ASP A 141 -9.60 -7.59 13.26
C ASP A 141 -8.31 -7.35 14.03
N LEU A 142 -7.32 -6.70 13.40
CA LEU A 142 -6.11 -6.23 14.08
C LEU A 142 -6.40 -5.06 15.04
N LEU A 143 -7.43 -4.26 14.76
CA LEU A 143 -7.86 -3.13 15.61
C LEU A 143 -8.84 -3.53 16.73
N LYS A 144 -9.43 -4.73 16.70
CA LYS A 144 -10.29 -5.25 17.79
C LYS A 144 -9.73 -5.09 19.22
N PRO A 145 -8.45 -5.41 19.53
CA PRO A 145 -7.92 -5.23 20.88
C PRO A 145 -7.93 -3.76 21.34
N LEU A 146 -7.80 -2.81 20.41
CA LEU A 146 -7.85 -1.37 20.71
C LEU A 146 -9.27 -0.90 21.04
N LYS A 147 -10.31 -1.72 20.83
CA LYS A 147 -11.67 -1.42 21.29
C LYS A 147 -11.75 -1.16 22.80
N ARG A 148 -10.85 -1.77 23.59
CA ARG A 148 -10.75 -1.53 25.04
C ARG A 148 -10.36 -0.08 25.38
N PHE A 149 -9.68 0.61 24.46
CA PHE A 149 -9.28 2.01 24.60
C PHE A 149 -10.28 2.98 23.94
N GLY A 150 -11.49 2.52 23.63
CA GLY A 150 -12.55 3.34 23.04
C GLY A 150 -12.49 3.47 21.51
N VAL A 151 -11.63 2.72 20.81
CA VAL A 151 -11.55 2.77 19.34
C VAL A 151 -12.73 2.01 18.70
N PRO A 152 -13.58 2.67 17.89
CA PRO A 152 -14.74 2.03 17.23
C PRO A 152 -14.30 1.28 15.96
N ALA A 153 -13.57 0.18 16.14
CA ALA A 153 -12.95 -0.57 15.03
C ALA A 153 -13.98 -1.08 14.00
N HIS A 154 -15.19 -1.45 14.43
CA HIS A 154 -16.24 -1.97 13.55
C HIS A 154 -16.84 -0.88 12.66
N GLU A 155 -17.11 0.28 13.24
CA GLU A 155 -17.65 1.45 12.57
C GLU A 155 -16.65 1.98 11.54
N ILE A 156 -15.35 2.02 11.89
CA ILE A 156 -14.27 2.36 10.95
C ILE A 156 -14.26 1.39 9.78
N ALA A 157 -14.28 0.08 10.03
CA ALA A 157 -14.27 -0.93 8.98
C ALA A 157 -15.50 -0.85 8.07
N MET A 158 -16.65 -0.49 8.64
CA MET A 158 -17.88 -0.26 7.88
C MET A 158 -17.78 0.95 6.97
N MET A 159 -17.32 2.09 7.48
CA MET A 159 -17.11 3.30 6.67
C MET A 159 -16.19 3.01 5.49
N ILE A 160 -15.07 2.31 5.73
CA ILE A 160 -14.13 1.95 4.65
C ILE A 160 -14.78 0.95 3.67
N SER A 161 -15.53 -0.03 4.15
CA SER A 161 -16.22 -1.00 3.29
C SER A 161 -17.29 -0.36 2.40
N ILE A 162 -18.03 0.62 2.94
CA ILE A 162 -18.99 1.43 2.20
C ILE A 162 -18.26 2.29 1.16
N ALA A 163 -17.18 2.98 1.56
CA ALA A 163 -16.37 3.79 0.66
C ALA A 163 -15.81 2.96 -0.51
N LEU A 164 -15.17 1.82 -0.23
CA LEU A 164 -14.64 0.92 -1.25
C LEU A 164 -15.71 0.43 -2.23
N ARG A 165 -16.94 0.20 -1.74
CA ARG A 165 -18.08 -0.19 -2.58
C ARG A 165 -18.58 0.97 -3.44
N PHE A 166 -18.58 2.19 -2.93
CA PHE A 166 -19.05 3.36 -3.66
C PHE A 166 -18.03 3.93 -4.65
N ILE A 167 -16.72 3.68 -4.48
CA ILE A 167 -15.69 4.16 -5.40
C ILE A 167 -16.01 3.82 -6.87
N PRO A 168 -16.30 2.56 -7.25
CA PRO A 168 -16.68 2.23 -8.62
C PRO A 168 -17.92 3.00 -9.10
N THR A 169 -18.96 3.06 -8.26
CA THR A 169 -20.22 3.76 -8.60
C THR A 169 -20.01 5.26 -8.80
N LEU A 170 -19.16 5.90 -7.99
CA LEU A 170 -18.82 7.32 -8.11
C LEU A 170 -17.99 7.61 -9.36
N ILE A 171 -17.10 6.69 -9.75
CA ILE A 171 -16.36 6.79 -11.02
C ILE A 171 -17.36 6.72 -12.19
N ASP A 172 -18.29 5.77 -12.18
CA ASP A 172 -19.31 5.65 -13.23
C ASP A 172 -20.20 6.89 -13.29
N GLU A 173 -20.63 7.41 -12.13
CA GLU A 173 -21.41 8.67 -12.04
C GLU A 173 -20.63 9.85 -12.60
N THR A 174 -19.35 9.98 -12.24
CA THR A 174 -18.46 11.02 -12.78
C THR A 174 -18.40 10.93 -14.30
N THR A 175 -18.24 9.73 -14.86
CA THR A 175 -18.20 9.57 -16.34
C THR A 175 -19.54 9.90 -17.00
N ARG A 176 -20.68 9.61 -16.35
CA ARG A 176 -22.01 10.00 -16.85
C ARG A 176 -22.19 11.52 -16.84
N ILE A 177 -21.87 12.17 -15.72
CA ILE A 177 -21.97 13.63 -15.57
C ILE A 177 -21.04 14.32 -16.57
N MET A 178 -19.80 13.84 -16.73
CA MET A 178 -18.87 14.34 -17.73
C MET A 178 -19.46 14.29 -19.14
N LYS A 179 -19.98 13.15 -19.57
CA LYS A 179 -20.60 13.02 -20.89
C LYS A 179 -21.81 13.96 -21.06
N ALA A 180 -22.66 14.07 -20.04
CA ALA A 180 -23.83 14.95 -20.07
C ALA A 180 -23.44 16.45 -20.16
N GLN A 181 -22.43 16.88 -19.41
CA GLN A 181 -21.93 18.26 -19.47
C GLN A 181 -21.21 18.55 -20.79
N SER A 182 -20.46 17.60 -21.34
CA SER A 182 -19.88 17.73 -22.68
C SER A 182 -20.95 17.87 -23.77
N SER A 183 -22.07 17.14 -23.67
CA SER A 183 -23.23 17.34 -24.56
C SER A 183 -23.89 18.71 -24.41
N ARG A 184 -23.70 19.39 -23.27
CA ARG A 184 -24.17 20.75 -23.01
C ARG A 184 -23.14 21.83 -23.38
N GLY A 185 -22.03 21.45 -24.02
CA GLY A 185 -21.00 22.37 -24.49
C GLY A 185 -19.90 22.70 -23.49
N VAL A 186 -19.81 21.98 -22.36
CA VAL A 186 -18.66 22.11 -21.44
C VAL A 186 -17.47 21.34 -22.02
N ASP A 187 -16.47 22.07 -22.49
CA ASP A 187 -15.19 21.48 -22.88
C ASP A 187 -14.26 21.36 -21.66
N PHE A 188 -13.83 20.13 -21.38
CA PHE A 188 -12.91 19.82 -20.27
C PHE A 188 -11.43 19.87 -20.68
N GLN A 189 -11.14 20.12 -21.96
CA GLN A 189 -9.79 20.15 -22.52
C GLN A 189 -9.27 21.57 -22.78
N GLU A 190 -10.08 22.61 -22.56
CA GLU A 190 -9.68 23.99 -22.78
C GLU A 190 -8.59 24.50 -21.81
N SER A 191 -7.82 25.47 -22.30
CA SER A 191 -6.55 25.94 -21.73
C SER A 191 -6.70 26.97 -20.60
N GLY A 192 -7.85 27.66 -20.52
CA GLY A 192 -8.06 28.76 -19.59
C GLY A 192 -8.33 28.30 -18.15
N ILE A 193 -7.69 28.96 -17.18
CA ILE A 193 -7.83 28.60 -15.75
C ILE A 193 -9.29 28.78 -15.30
N LYS A 194 -9.97 29.81 -15.79
CA LYS A 194 -11.36 30.12 -15.42
C LYS A 194 -12.32 29.06 -15.96
N GLU A 195 -12.17 28.71 -17.23
CA GLU A 195 -12.95 27.70 -17.94
C GLU A 195 -12.75 26.33 -17.29
N ARG A 196 -11.51 26.00 -16.91
CA ARG A 196 -11.18 24.78 -16.19
C ARG A 196 -11.83 24.70 -14.80
N VAL A 197 -11.84 25.81 -14.05
CA VAL A 197 -12.52 25.88 -12.74
C VAL A 197 -14.02 25.69 -12.92
N MET A 198 -14.64 26.37 -13.89
CA MET A 198 -16.06 26.23 -14.20
C MET A 198 -16.43 24.81 -14.64
N GLY A 199 -15.57 24.17 -15.44
CA GLY A 199 -15.70 22.77 -15.81
C GLY A 199 -15.68 21.85 -14.58
N ILE A 200 -14.71 22.03 -13.67
CA ILE A 200 -14.64 21.24 -12.43
C ILE A 200 -15.89 21.45 -11.56
N LEU A 201 -16.36 22.69 -11.38
CA LEU A 201 -17.56 22.98 -10.61
C LEU A 201 -18.82 22.31 -11.20
N SER A 202 -18.94 22.27 -12.53
CA SER A 202 -20.05 21.59 -13.23
C SER A 202 -20.10 20.08 -12.99
N LEU A 203 -18.97 19.46 -12.60
CA LEU A 203 -18.87 18.05 -12.23
C LEU A 203 -19.06 17.82 -10.73
N ILE A 204 -18.37 18.63 -9.92
CA ILE A 204 -18.31 18.46 -8.46
C ILE A 204 -19.68 18.67 -7.82
N VAL A 205 -20.41 19.73 -8.22
CA VAL A 205 -21.70 20.05 -7.59
C VAL A 205 -22.74 18.92 -7.77
N PRO A 206 -23.00 18.42 -9.00
CA PRO A 206 -23.93 17.29 -9.18
C PRO A 206 -23.44 16.00 -8.51
N LEU A 207 -22.13 15.75 -8.51
CA LEU A 207 -21.56 14.57 -7.87
C LEU A 207 -21.77 14.60 -6.35
N PHE A 208 -21.60 15.76 -5.71
CA PHE A 208 -21.88 15.93 -4.28
C PHE A 208 -23.34 15.69 -3.95
N VAL A 209 -24.27 16.29 -4.71
CA VAL A 209 -25.71 16.08 -4.51
C VAL A 209 -26.06 14.59 -4.64
N SER A 210 -25.54 13.91 -5.66
CA SER A 210 -25.75 12.46 -5.83
C SER A 210 -25.15 11.64 -4.68
N ALA A 211 -23.96 12.01 -4.19
CA ALA A 211 -23.31 11.32 -3.09
C ALA A 211 -24.08 11.49 -1.77
N PHE A 212 -24.60 12.68 -1.49
CA PHE A 212 -25.45 12.95 -0.32
C PHE A 212 -26.76 12.15 -0.38
N GLN A 213 -27.44 12.18 -1.52
CA GLN A 213 -28.67 11.40 -1.71
C GLN A 213 -28.42 9.90 -1.47
N ARG A 214 -27.32 9.35 -2.04
CA ARG A 214 -26.95 7.94 -1.82
C ARG A 214 -26.61 7.64 -0.37
N ALA A 215 -26.05 8.60 0.36
CA ALA A 215 -25.74 8.43 1.78
C ALA A 215 -27.03 8.38 2.62
N GLU A 216 -27.99 9.25 2.34
CA GLU A 216 -29.32 9.23 2.97
C GLU A 216 -30.06 7.93 2.65
N ASP A 217 -30.18 7.57 1.36
CA ASP A 217 -30.84 6.33 0.93
C ASP A 217 -30.20 5.09 1.57
N LEU A 218 -28.87 5.07 1.72
CA LEU A 218 -28.16 4.00 2.38
C LEU A 218 -28.44 3.98 3.89
N ALA A 219 -28.46 5.14 4.55
CA ALA A 219 -28.76 5.26 5.97
C ALA A 219 -30.18 4.76 6.27
N ASP A 220 -31.18 5.24 5.53
CA ASP A 220 -32.57 4.83 5.65
C ASP A 220 -32.73 3.32 5.41
N ALA A 221 -32.08 2.79 4.37
CA ALA A 221 -32.09 1.36 4.09
C ALA A 221 -31.39 0.53 5.18
N MET A 222 -30.37 1.08 5.82
CA MET A 222 -29.69 0.43 6.95
C MET A 222 -30.60 0.40 8.18
N GLU A 223 -31.25 1.52 8.53
CA GLU A 223 -32.20 1.61 9.65
C GLU A 223 -33.41 0.70 9.45
N ALA A 224 -34.00 0.68 8.24
CA ALA A 224 -35.11 -0.20 7.89
C ALA A 224 -34.76 -1.69 8.01
N ARG A 225 -33.47 -2.05 7.83
CA ARG A 225 -32.95 -3.42 8.05
C ARG A 225 -32.55 -3.70 9.50
N GLY A 226 -32.87 -2.80 10.44
CA GLY A 226 -32.52 -2.93 11.85
C GLY A 226 -31.02 -2.73 12.13
N TYR A 227 -30.36 -1.83 11.39
CA TYR A 227 -29.00 -1.41 11.71
C TYR A 227 -29.01 -0.53 12.97
N SER A 228 -28.22 -0.90 13.97
CA SER A 228 -27.99 -0.08 15.16
C SER A 228 -26.48 -0.02 15.45
N PRO A 229 -25.85 1.17 15.43
CA PRO A 229 -24.45 1.34 15.81
C PRO A 229 -24.15 0.80 17.22
N GLY A 230 -22.96 0.25 17.45
CA GLY A 230 -22.52 -0.20 18.78
C GLY A 230 -23.10 -1.53 19.31
N ARG A 231 -24.17 -2.08 18.71
CA ARG A 231 -24.72 -3.39 19.12
C ARG A 231 -23.80 -4.54 18.66
N SER A 232 -23.75 -5.62 19.42
CA SER A 232 -23.05 -6.84 19.00
C SER A 232 -23.73 -7.45 17.76
N ARG A 233 -22.95 -7.76 16.72
CA ARG A 233 -23.45 -8.33 15.46
C ARG A 233 -22.66 -9.57 15.04
N THR A 234 -23.30 -10.47 14.31
CA THR A 234 -22.64 -11.58 13.65
C THR A 234 -21.98 -11.10 12.35
N ARG A 235 -20.94 -11.80 11.90
CA ARG A 235 -20.27 -11.51 10.64
C ARG A 235 -20.50 -12.63 9.64
N TYR A 236 -20.99 -12.25 8.46
CA TYR A 236 -21.18 -13.17 7.34
C TYR A 236 -19.84 -13.65 6.77
N LYS A 237 -18.94 -12.72 6.43
CA LYS A 237 -17.59 -13.04 5.98
C LYS A 237 -16.65 -13.08 7.17
N GLN A 238 -16.20 -14.28 7.51
CA GLN A 238 -15.20 -14.52 8.56
C GLN A 238 -13.90 -14.98 7.91
N LEU A 239 -12.80 -14.36 8.33
CA LEU A 239 -11.47 -14.81 7.93
C LEU A 239 -11.14 -16.06 8.76
N LYS A 240 -10.70 -17.12 8.09
CA LYS A 240 -10.45 -18.43 8.69
C LYS A 240 -8.96 -18.68 8.68
N ILE A 241 -8.40 -18.72 9.88
CA ILE A 241 -6.99 -19.03 10.09
C ILE A 241 -6.76 -20.50 9.71
N MET A 242 -5.80 -20.72 8.82
CA MET A 242 -5.35 -22.03 8.37
C MET A 242 -3.92 -22.28 8.88
N PRO A 243 -3.47 -23.55 8.98
CA PRO A 243 -2.15 -23.89 9.51
C PRO A 243 -1.00 -23.26 8.70
N HIS A 244 -1.17 -23.03 7.40
CA HIS A 244 -0.17 -22.35 6.58
C HIS A 244 0.06 -20.89 6.97
N ASP A 245 -0.92 -20.24 7.63
CA ASP A 245 -0.78 -18.85 8.09
C ASP A 245 0.19 -18.74 9.27
N TYR A 246 0.17 -19.74 10.17
CA TYR A 246 1.13 -19.84 11.27
C TYR A 246 2.55 -20.09 10.75
N VAL A 247 2.71 -20.99 9.77
CA VAL A 247 4.00 -21.24 9.13
C VAL A 247 4.58 -19.96 8.54
N PHE A 248 3.77 -19.19 7.81
CA PHE A 248 4.19 -17.90 7.25
C PHE A 248 4.66 -16.92 8.35
N LEU A 249 3.88 -16.74 9.40
CA LEU A 249 4.23 -15.81 10.48
C LEU A 249 5.46 -16.25 11.26
N THR A 250 5.59 -17.54 11.57
CA THR A 250 6.79 -18.07 12.21
C THR A 250 8.02 -17.83 11.34
N GLY A 251 7.92 -17.99 10.02
CA GLY A 251 8.98 -17.64 9.07
C GLY A 251 9.39 -16.17 9.18
N CYS A 252 8.43 -15.23 9.20
CA CYS A 252 8.73 -13.80 9.38
C CYS A 252 9.40 -13.49 10.73
N VAL A 253 8.97 -14.14 11.82
CA VAL A 253 9.56 -13.96 13.16
C VAL A 253 10.98 -14.53 13.22
N VAL A 254 11.23 -15.68 12.59
CA VAL A 254 12.57 -16.28 12.48
C VAL A 254 13.52 -15.35 11.71
N VAL A 255 13.06 -14.74 10.62
CA VAL A 255 13.87 -13.77 9.86
C VAL A 255 14.20 -12.55 10.71
N LEU A 256 13.22 -11.99 11.41
CA LEU A 256 13.42 -10.84 12.30
C LEU A 256 14.43 -11.15 13.42
N SER A 257 14.28 -12.29 14.09
CA SER A 257 15.20 -12.72 15.16
C SER A 257 16.60 -13.01 14.64
N ALA A 258 16.75 -13.62 13.46
CA ALA A 258 18.04 -13.82 12.82
C ALA A 258 18.75 -12.49 12.51
N ILE A 259 18.01 -11.48 12.04
CA ILE A 259 18.56 -10.15 11.74
C ILE A 259 18.96 -9.42 13.01
N ILE A 260 18.17 -9.53 14.08
CA ILE A 260 18.54 -8.99 15.39
C ILE A 260 19.82 -9.65 15.89
N GLY A 261 19.92 -10.98 15.82
CA GLY A 261 21.13 -11.71 16.20
C GLY A 261 22.36 -11.26 15.41
N LEU A 262 22.23 -11.11 14.09
CA LEU A 262 23.29 -10.59 13.22
C LEU A 262 23.62 -9.12 13.44
N SER A 263 22.71 -8.32 13.98
CA SER A 263 22.98 -6.90 14.30
C SER A 263 23.74 -6.71 15.63
N VAL A 264 23.66 -7.70 16.52
CA VAL A 264 24.30 -7.67 17.85
C VAL A 264 25.72 -8.26 17.81
N LEU A 265 26.00 -9.13 16.83
CA LEU A 265 27.32 -9.70 16.53
C LEU A 265 28.19 -8.72 15.74
#